data_AF-A0A969RYV4-F1
#
_entry.id   AF-A0A969RYV4-F1
#
_cell.length_a   1.000
_cell.length_b   1.000
_cell.length_c   1.000
_cell.angle_alpha   90.00
_cell.angle_beta   90.00
_cell.angle_gamma   90.00
#
_symmetry.space_group_name_H-M   'P 1'
#
loop_
_entity.id
_entity.type
_entity.pdbx_description
1 polymer ?
#
loop_
_entity_poly.entity_id
_entity_poly.type
_entity_poly.pdbx_seq_one_letter_code
_entity_poly.pdbx_strand_id
1 'polypeptide(L)' 'FSEQLKPYFWKPYFWNRAYAVISTGGRASIETLLLYIQNQDEPRHLRPPLTSE' A
#
# COMPACT_ATOMS: atom_id res chain seq x y z
N PHE A 1 4.78 -25.72 -10.17
CA PHE A 1 3.85 -24.60 -9.95
C PHE A 1 4.40 -23.28 -10.45
N SER A 2 5.67 -22.94 -10.15
CA SER A 2 6.29 -21.68 -10.65
C SER A 2 6.26 -21.53 -12.18
N GLU A 3 6.57 -22.58 -12.94
CA GLU A 3 6.55 -22.52 -14.41
C GLU A 3 5.17 -22.24 -15.00
N GLN A 4 4.10 -22.79 -14.41
CA GLN A 4 2.72 -22.52 -14.85
C GLN A 4 2.29 -21.07 -14.58
N LEU A 5 2.87 -20.42 -13.57
CA LEU A 5 2.52 -19.07 -13.15
C LEU A 5 3.33 -17.97 -13.83
N LYS A 6 4.54 -18.27 -14.34
CA LYS A 6 5.42 -17.30 -15.00
C LYS A 6 4.74 -16.40 -16.03
N PRO A 7 3.84 -16.89 -16.90
CA PRO A 7 3.19 -16.03 -17.89
C PRO A 7 2.28 -14.95 -17.29
N TYR A 8 1.82 -15.14 -16.05
CA TYR A 8 0.83 -14.27 -15.40
C TYR A 8 1.46 -13.27 -14.40
N PHE A 9 2.75 -13.40 -14.11
CA PHE A 9 3.43 -12.63 -13.08
C PHE A 9 4.44 -11.67 -13.72
N TRP A 10 4.28 -10.37 -13.51
CA TRP A 10 5.29 -9.38 -13.91
C TRP A 10 6.56 -9.40 -13.02
N LYS A 11 6.47 -10.02 -11.83
CA LYS A 11 7.43 -10.06 -10.71
C LYS A 11 7.12 -11.32 -9.92
N PRO A 12 8.09 -11.91 -9.19
CA PRO A 12 7.86 -13.16 -8.45
C PRO A 12 6.86 -13.06 -7.28
N TYR A 13 6.26 -11.90 -7.02
CA TYR A 13 5.29 -11.66 -5.96
C TYR A 13 4.13 -10.80 -6.46
N PHE A 14 2.93 -11.03 -5.93
CA PHE A 14 1.74 -10.21 -6.22
C PHE A 14 1.75 -8.87 -5.48
N TRP A 15 2.18 -8.85 -4.21
CA TRP A 15 2.14 -7.68 -3.35
C TRP A 15 3.54 -7.25 -2.92
N ASN A 16 3.73 -5.94 -2.71
CA ASN A 16 4.90 -5.46 -1.99
C ASN A 16 4.74 -5.71 -0.47
N ARG A 17 5.77 -5.38 0.32
CA ARG A 17 5.77 -5.59 1.77
C ARG A 17 5.08 -4.47 2.56
N ALA A 18 4.68 -3.38 1.91
CA ALA A 18 4.01 -2.27 2.55
C ALA A 18 2.53 -2.59 2.75
N TYR A 19 1.95 -2.07 3.82
CA TYR A 19 0.52 -2.18 4.11
C TYR A 19 0.04 -0.94 4.87
N ALA A 20 -1.24 -0.61 4.72
CA ALA A 20 -1.93 0.41 5.50
C ALA A 20 -3.14 -0.22 6.21
N VAL A 21 -3.36 0.15 7.47
CA VAL A 21 -4.52 -0.26 8.26
C VAL A 21 -5.20 1.00 8.76
N ILE A 22 -6.45 1.22 8.36
CA ILE A 22 -7.19 2.45 8.64
C ILE A 22 -8.59 2.06 9.14
N SER A 23 -9.06 2.71 10.20
CA SER A 23 -10.45 2.55 10.66
C SER A 23 -11.41 3.20 9.65
N THR A 24 -12.49 2.52 9.32
CA THR A 24 -13.54 3.08 8.45
C THR A 24 -14.24 4.27 9.11
N GLY A 25 -14.80 5.18 8.30
CA GLY A 25 -15.41 6.44 8.75
C GLY A 25 -14.55 7.66 8.36
N GLY A 26 -14.71 8.79 9.05
CA GLY A 26 -14.03 10.07 8.73
C GLY A 26 -12.50 10.03 8.75
N ARG A 27 -11.88 8.90 9.12
CA ARG A 27 -10.43 8.70 9.16
C ARG A 27 -9.86 7.99 7.93
N ALA A 28 -10.69 7.66 6.94
CA ALA A 28 -10.29 7.00 5.70
C ALA A 28 -10.52 7.90 4.48
N SER A 29 -9.96 9.12 4.52
CA SER A 29 -10.10 10.06 3.40
C SER A 29 -9.35 9.56 2.17
N ILE A 30 -9.80 10.01 0.99
CA ILE A 30 -9.14 9.69 -0.27
C ILE A 30 -7.73 10.26 -0.33
N GLU A 31 -7.47 11.44 0.27
CA GLU A 31 -6.14 12.02 0.30
C GLU A 31 -5.15 11.14 1.07
N THR A 32 -5.58 10.59 2.21
CA THR A 32 -4.77 9.66 3.00
C THR A 32 -4.40 8.40 2.20
N LEU A 33 -5.34 7.85 1.42
CA LEU A 33 -5.08 6.70 0.56
C LEU A 33 -4.09 7.04 -0.56
N LEU A 34 -4.25 8.18 -1.21
CA LEU A 34 -3.36 8.64 -2.28
C LEU A 34 -1.93 8.86 -1.76
N LEU A 35 -1.79 9.52 -0.61
CA LEU A 35 -0.49 9.74 0.04
C LEU A 35 0.20 8.41 0.37
N TYR A 36 -0.53 7.43 0.89
CA TYR A 36 0.01 6.10 1.13
C TYR A 36 0.50 5.42 -0.16
N ILE A 37 -0.33 5.39 -1.22
CA ILE A 37 0.01 4.73 -2.50
C ILE A 37 1.26 5.35 -3.13
N GLN A 38 1.37 6.69 -3.13
CA GLN A 38 2.50 7.42 -3.70
C GLN A 38 3.83 7.15 -2.98
N ASN A 39 3.78 6.77 -1.70
CA ASN A 39 4.95 6.61 -0.84
C ASN A 39 5.17 5.15 -0.40
N GLN A 40 4.60 4.17 -1.11
CA GLN A 40 4.73 2.74 -0.77
C GLN A 40 6.17 2.19 -0.85
N ASP A 41 7.05 2.82 -1.63
CA ASP A 41 8.45 2.41 -1.74
C ASP A 41 9.26 2.75 -0.46
N GLU A 42 8.85 3.78 0.28
CA GLU A 42 9.51 4.17 1.53
C GLU A 42 8.51 4.69 2.60
N PRO A 43 7.66 3.81 3.16
CA PRO A 43 6.57 4.19 4.06
C PRO A 43 7.05 4.75 5.41
N ARG A 44 8.35 4.66 5.72
CA ARG A 44 8.96 5.18 6.95
C ARG A 44 9.02 6.71 7.00
N HIS A 45 8.88 7.38 5.86
CA HIS A 45 8.79 8.83 5.76
C HIS A 45 7.41 9.38 6.16
N LEU A 46 6.39 8.53 6.24
CA LEU A 46 5.00 8.90 6.59
C LEU A 46 4.73 8.97 8.11
N ARG A 47 5.71 9.36 8.93
CA ARG A 47 5.55 9.47 10.41
C ARG A 47 5.02 10.87 10.83
N PRO A 48 4.18 11.04 11.89
CA PRO A 48 3.22 10.13 12.57
C PRO A 48 1.82 10.21 11.87
N PRO A 49 0.74 9.54 12.35
CA PRO A 49 -0.22 8.85 11.47
C PRO A 49 -0.79 9.78 10.40
N LEU A 50 -1.04 9.22 9.21
CA LEU A 50 -1.87 9.83 8.18
C LEU A 50 -3.30 9.98 8.72
N THR A 51 -3.49 10.95 9.61
CA THR A 51 -4.77 11.40 10.09
C THR A 51 -5.06 12.67 9.34
N SER A 52 -6.05 12.61 8.46
CA SER A 52 -6.78 13.80 8.05
C SER A 52 -7.30 14.47 9.33
N GLU A 53 -6.96 15.75 9.55
CA GLU A 53 -7.51 16.55 10.66
C GLU A 53 -9.04 16.55 10.66
#